data_AF-A0A7Y2JR81-F1
#
_entry.id   AF-A0A7Y2JR81-F1
#
_cell.length_a   1.000
_cell.length_b   1.000
_cell.length_c   1.000
_cell.angle_alpha   90.00
_cell.angle_beta   90.00
_cell.angle_gamma   90.00
#
_symmetry.space_group_name_H-M   'P 1'
#
loop_
_entity.id
_entity.type
_entity.pdbx_description
1 polymer ?
#
loop_
_entity_poly.entity_id
_entity_poly.type
_entity_poly.pdbx_seq_one_letter_code
_entity_poly.pdbx_strand_id
1 'polypeptide(L)'
;MKPHSGSERVKPKRCYTALILAGRRAGVDMLAEAAGAPHRALLDVDGVPMLERVVHTLKRVARIERIVVSTDAPELLHRFPDLARHIADGS
;
A
#
# COMPACT_ATOMS: atom_id res chain seq x y z
N MET A 1 -11.38 -8.71 -53.95
CA MET A 1 -11.43 -7.80 -52.78
C MET A 1 -10.52 -8.38 -51.70
N LYS A 2 -9.36 -7.77 -51.40
CA LYS A 2 -8.43 -8.30 -50.38
C LYS A 2 -8.85 -7.80 -48.99
N PRO A 3 -9.02 -8.67 -47.98
CA PRO A 3 -9.31 -8.20 -46.63
C PRO A 3 -8.09 -7.47 -46.06
N HIS A 4 -8.31 -6.24 -45.59
CA HIS A 4 -7.31 -5.47 -44.85
C HIS A 4 -7.30 -6.00 -43.41
N SER A 5 -6.36 -6.92 -43.13
CA SER A 5 -6.03 -7.35 -41.77
C SER A 5 -5.29 -6.23 -41.04
N GLY A 6 -6.04 -5.29 -40.45
CA GLY A 6 -5.49 -4.31 -39.53
C GLY A 6 -5.11 -4.99 -38.21
N SER A 7 -3.83 -5.29 -38.02
CA SER A 7 -3.30 -5.68 -36.72
C SER A 7 -3.28 -4.44 -35.82
N GLU A 8 -4.25 -4.33 -34.91
CA GLU A 8 -4.25 -3.28 -33.90
C GLU A 8 -3.05 -3.49 -32.96
N ARG A 9 -2.08 -2.56 -32.99
CA ARG A 9 -0.96 -2.59 -32.04
C ARG A 9 -1.52 -2.31 -30.65
N VAL A 10 -1.62 -3.35 -29.82
CA VAL A 10 -1.88 -3.20 -28.38
C VAL A 10 -0.75 -2.35 -27.79
N LYS A 11 -1.06 -1.12 -27.37
CA LYS A 11 -0.09 -0.28 -26.63
C LYS A 11 0.24 -0.99 -25.32
N PRO A 12 1.52 -1.11 -24.94
CA PRO A 12 1.89 -1.76 -23.70
C PRO A 12 1.23 -1.04 -22.52
N LYS A 13 0.52 -1.80 -21.69
CA LYS A 13 -0.08 -1.30 -20.46
C LYS A 13 1.06 -0.94 -19.52
N ARG A 14 1.24 0.35 -19.22
CA ARG A 14 2.25 0.79 -18.24
C ARG A 14 1.82 0.34 -16.84
N CYS A 15 2.71 -0.35 -16.15
CA CYS A 15 2.52 -0.80 -14.76
C CYS A 15 3.39 0.01 -13.79
N TYR A 16 3.01 -0.01 -12.51
CA TYR A 16 3.59 0.82 -11.46
C TYR A 16 3.88 0.02 -10.20
N THR A 17 4.89 0.47 -9.46
CA THR A 17 5.11 0.12 -8.05
C THR A 17 4.55 1.25 -7.19
N ALA A 18 3.76 0.92 -6.18
CA ALA A 18 3.31 1.86 -5.17
C ALA A 18 4.23 1.77 -3.94
N LEU A 19 4.76 2.91 -3.51
CA LEU A 19 5.47 3.05 -2.24
C LEU A 19 4.55 3.77 -1.25
N ILE A 20 4.26 3.13 -0.13
CA ILE A 20 3.48 3.69 0.97
C ILE A 20 4.46 4.12 2.06
N LEU A 21 4.44 5.40 2.41
CA LEU A 21 5.22 5.96 3.53
C LEU A 21 4.36 5.95 4.79
N ALA A 22 4.45 4.86 5.54
CA ALA A 22 3.71 4.63 6.78
C ALA A 22 4.62 4.81 8.01
N GLY A 23 5.41 5.89 7.99
CA GLY A 23 6.29 6.28 9.10
C GLY A 23 5.71 7.40 9.95
N ARG A 24 6.27 7.59 11.15
CA ARG A 24 5.97 8.73 12.02
C ARG A 24 6.62 10.03 11.52
N ARG A 25 5.97 11.14 11.84
CA ARG A 25 6.58 12.48 11.71
C ARG A 25 7.25 12.85 13.04
N ALA A 26 8.19 13.79 13.00
CA ALA A 26 8.78 14.33 14.23
C ALA A 26 7.70 14.98 15.11
N GLY A 27 7.80 14.77 16.42
CA GLY A 27 6.84 15.26 17.40
C GLY A 27 5.77 14.23 17.78
N VAL A 28 4.79 14.70 18.56
CA VAL A 28 3.70 13.89 19.09
C VAL A 28 2.63 13.66 18.02
N ASP A 29 2.16 12.41 17.91
CA ASP A 29 1.02 12.08 17.06
C ASP A 29 -0.28 12.13 17.87
N MET A 30 -0.88 13.32 17.93
CA MET A 30 -2.10 13.56 18.72
C MET A 30 -3.26 12.62 18.36
N LEU A 31 -3.33 12.15 17.10
CA LEU A 31 -4.42 11.27 16.68
C LEU A 31 -4.17 9.83 17.16
N ALA A 32 -2.93 9.35 17.08
CA ALA A 32 -2.56 8.06 17.63
C ALA A 32 -2.77 8.02 19.16
N GLU A 33 -2.37 9.08 19.86
CA GLU A 33 -2.57 9.20 21.32
C GLU A 33 -4.05 9.23 21.70
N ALA A 34 -4.84 10.08 21.04
CA ALA A 34 -6.27 10.19 21.32
C ALA A 34 -7.02 8.86 21.08
N ALA A 35 -6.54 8.03 20.16
CA ALA A 35 -7.09 6.71 19.86
C ALA A 35 -6.46 5.57 20.69
N GLY A 36 -5.45 5.85 21.52
CA GLY A 36 -4.67 4.82 22.22
C GLY A 36 -3.94 3.85 21.27
N ALA A 37 -3.70 4.25 20.02
CA ALA A 37 -3.08 3.42 19.01
C ALA A 37 -1.55 3.52 19.08
N PRO A 38 -0.81 2.41 18.88
CA PRO A 38 0.64 2.42 18.95
C PRO A 38 1.30 3.17 17.78
N HIS A 39 0.56 3.35 16.68
CA HIS A 39 1.04 3.99 15.47
C HIS A 39 -0.13 4.53 14.64
N ARG A 40 -0.03 5.74 14.09
CA ARG A 40 -1.12 6.37 13.33
C ARG A 40 -1.56 5.56 12.12
N ALA A 41 -0.62 4.95 11.40
CA ALA A 41 -0.95 4.07 10.27
C ALA A 41 -1.81 2.84 10.67
N LEU A 42 -1.83 2.47 11.95
CA LEU A 42 -2.59 1.35 12.50
C LEU A 42 -3.83 1.80 13.28
N LEU A 43 -4.24 3.06 13.14
CA LEU A 43 -5.54 3.50 13.66
C LEU A 43 -6.63 2.61 13.09
N ASP A 44 -7.48 2.12 13.99
CA ASP A 44 -8.69 1.42 13.61
C ASP A 44 -9.67 2.41 12.98
N VAL A 45 -10.19 2.04 11.81
CA VAL A 45 -11.28 2.74 11.14
C VAL A 45 -12.31 1.67 10.79
N ASP A 46 -13.46 1.70 11.44
CA ASP A 46 -14.52 0.70 11.34
C ASP A 46 -14.00 -0.76 11.37
N GLY A 47 -13.17 -1.10 12.36
CA GLY A 47 -12.65 -2.46 12.57
C GLY A 47 -11.52 -2.88 11.63
N VAL A 48 -11.01 -1.97 10.78
CA VAL A 48 -9.91 -2.24 9.84
C VAL A 48 -8.81 -1.19 10.01
N PRO A 49 -7.55 -1.59 10.23
CA PRO A 49 -6.42 -0.67 10.29
C PRO A 49 -6.33 0.22 9.04
N MET A 50 -6.09 1.51 9.24
CA MET A 50 -6.00 2.49 8.15
C MET A 50 -5.01 2.08 7.05
N LEU A 51 -3.84 1.56 7.40
CA LEU A 51 -2.83 1.09 6.44
C LEU A 51 -3.33 -0.12 5.61
N GLU A 52 -4.09 -1.02 6.22
CA GLU A 52 -4.67 -2.17 5.51
C GLU A 52 -5.69 -1.73 4.47
N ARG A 53 -6.51 -0.71 4.78
CA ARG A 53 -7.43 -0.09 3.82
C ARG A 53 -6.69 0.47 2.61
N VAL A 54 -5.54 1.13 2.81
CA VAL A 54 -4.71 1.66 1.72
C VAL A 54 -4.17 0.53 0.85
N VAL A 55 -3.57 -0.50 1.46
CA VAL A 55 -3.04 -1.65 0.74
C VAL A 55 -4.14 -2.35 -0.06
N HIS A 56 -5.31 -2.61 0.55
CA HIS A 56 -6.44 -3.24 -0.13
C HIS A 56 -6.92 -2.40 -1.33
N THR A 57 -7.01 -1.08 -1.16
CA THR A 57 -7.39 -0.17 -2.25
C THR A 57 -6.41 -0.25 -3.42
N LEU A 58 -5.10 -0.24 -3.14
CA LEU A 58 -4.07 -0.31 -4.18
C LEU A 58 -4.03 -1.68 -4.87
N LYS A 59 -4.27 -2.79 -4.14
CA LYS A 59 -4.39 -4.14 -4.70
C LYS A 59 -5.49 -4.25 -5.76
N ARG A 60 -6.52 -3.40 -5.70
CA ARG A 60 -7.63 -3.38 -6.68
C ARG A 60 -7.28 -2.63 -7.97
N VAL A 61 -6.16 -1.91 -8.02
CA VAL A 61 -5.74 -1.15 -9.19
C VAL A 61 -4.97 -2.05 -10.14
N ALA A 62 -5.57 -2.42 -11.28
CA ALA A 62 -5.00 -3.35 -12.25
C ALA A 62 -3.68 -2.92 -12.94
N ARG A 63 -3.13 -1.76 -12.58
CA ARG A 63 -1.85 -1.22 -13.07
C ARG A 63 -0.78 -1.15 -11.97
N ILE A 64 -1.11 -1.53 -10.73
CA ILE A 64 -0.17 -1.59 -9.62
C ILE A 64 0.22 -3.06 -9.45
N GLU A 65 1.46 -3.39 -9.77
CA GLU A 65 1.96 -4.78 -9.73
C GLU A 65 2.73 -5.08 -8.45
N ARG A 66 3.22 -4.04 -7.78
CA ARG A 66 3.97 -4.15 -6.53
C ARG A 66 3.56 -3.05 -5.57
N ILE A 67 3.42 -3.42 -4.30
CA ILE A 67 3.18 -2.51 -3.19
C ILE A 67 4.31 -2.73 -2.18
N VAL A 68 4.95 -1.64 -1.78
CA VAL A 68 6.01 -1.61 -0.77
C VAL A 68 5.59 -0.65 0.34
N VAL A 69 5.76 -1.08 1.59
CA VAL A 69 5.52 -0.25 2.77
C VAL A 69 6.87 0.10 3.39
N SER A 70 7.14 1.39 3.53
CA SER A 70 8.22 1.93 4.35
C SER A 70 7.65 2.40 5.68
N THR A 71 8.21 1.94 6.78
CA THR A 71 7.73 2.24 8.14
C THR A 71 8.89 2.27 9.13
N ASP A 72 8.77 3.07 10.20
CA ASP A 72 9.70 3.13 11.33
C ASP A 72 9.40 2.08 12.42
N ALA A 73 8.34 1.28 12.26
CA ALA A 73 7.92 0.28 13.23
C ALA A 73 7.49 -1.05 12.54
N PRO A 74 8.38 -1.71 11.79
CA PRO A 74 8.05 -2.93 11.04
C PRO A 74 7.50 -4.06 11.94
N GLU A 75 7.96 -4.14 13.19
CA GLU A 75 7.51 -5.11 14.18
C GLU A 75 6.02 -5.01 14.51
N LEU A 76 5.41 -3.83 14.38
CA LEU A 76 3.97 -3.65 14.58
C LEU A 76 3.16 -4.30 13.44
N LEU A 77 3.72 -4.35 12.23
CA LEU A 77 3.06 -4.90 11.06
C LEU A 77 3.05 -6.44 11.04
N HIS A 78 3.93 -7.11 11.80
CA HIS A 78 3.93 -8.56 11.92
C HIS A 78 2.62 -9.14 12.47
N ARG A 79 1.83 -8.32 13.20
CA ARG A 79 0.51 -8.70 13.72
C ARG A 79 -0.57 -8.71 12.64
N PHE A 80 -0.26 -8.21 11.43
CA PHE A 80 -1.15 -8.08 10.30
C PHE A 80 -0.54 -8.82 9.09
N PRO A 81 -0.84 -10.11 8.89
CA PRO A 81 -0.21 -10.93 7.84
C PRO A 81 -0.34 -10.37 6.42
N ASP A 82 -1.41 -9.60 6.18
CA ASP A 82 -1.66 -8.92 4.92
C ASP A 82 -0.77 -7.70 4.68
N LEU A 83 -0.30 -7.05 5.75
CA LEU A 83 0.64 -5.92 5.71
C LEU A 83 2.10 -6.40 5.74
N ALA A 84 2.40 -7.41 6.56
CA ALA A 84 3.75 -7.93 6.74
C ALA A 84 4.44 -8.32 5.42
N ARG A 85 3.68 -8.88 4.47
CA ARG A 85 4.19 -9.27 3.14
C ARG A 85 4.67 -8.10 2.26
N HIS A 86 4.34 -6.87 2.62
CA HIS A 86 4.68 -5.67 1.87
C HIS A 86 5.86 -4.90 2.48
N ILE A 87 6.38 -5.35 3.61
CA ILE A 87 7.63 -4.85 4.17
C ILE A 87 8.75 -5.38 3.29
N ALA A 88 9.57 -4.46 2.78
CA ALA A 88 10.81 -4.81 2.12
C ALA A 88 11.96 -4.50 3.08
N ASP A 89 12.98 -5.36 3.08
CA ASP A 89 14.24 -5.06 3.77
C ASP A 89 14.84 -3.79 3.13
N GLY A 90 15.05 -2.76 3.94
CA GLY A 90 15.78 -1.57 3.50
C GLY A 90 17.23 -1.99 3.25
N SER A 91 17.65 -1.99 1.98
CA SER A 91 19.05 -2.22 1.59
C SER A 91 19.94 -1.04 1.91
#